data_AF-A0A963N8H9-F1
#
_entry.id   AF-A0A963N8H9-F1
#
_cell.length_a   1.000
_cell.length_b   1.000
_cell.length_c   1.000
_cell.angle_alpha   90.00
_cell.angle_beta   90.00
_cell.angle_gamma   90.00
#
_symmetry.space_group_name_H-M   'P 1'
#
loop_
_entity.id
_entity.type
_entity.pdbx_description
1 polymer ?
#
loop_
_entity_poly.entity_id
_entity_poly.type
_entity_poly.pdbx_seq_one_letter_code
_entity_poly.pdbx_strand_id
1 'polypeptide(L)'
;EAMRTAVLHARYELQYVLYLLALHRLLKSRLPGYDYDRHVGGAIYIFLRGVFGASQGLHVERPPRALIEALDALFARRGGGEMTGEQR
;
A
#
# COMPACT_ATOMS: atom_id res chain seq x y z
N GLU A 1 -7.40 23.02 -14.62
CA GLU A 1 -6.08 22.38 -14.43
C GLU A 1 -5.91 21.71 -13.07
N ALA A 2 -6.19 22.41 -11.95
CA ALA A 2 -6.00 21.87 -10.59
C ALA A 2 -6.66 20.50 -10.30
N MET A 3 -7.88 20.27 -10.82
CA MET A 3 -8.59 19.00 -10.62
C MET A 3 -7.90 17.81 -11.29
N ARG A 4 -7.22 18.03 -12.43
CA ARG A 4 -6.47 16.98 -13.13
C ARG A 4 -5.21 16.61 -12.34
N THR A 5 -4.54 17.59 -11.74
CA THR A 5 -3.38 17.38 -10.88
C THR A 5 -3.74 16.61 -9.61
N ALA A 6 -4.85 16.96 -8.96
CA ALA A 6 -5.34 16.24 -7.77
C ALA A 6 -5.69 14.78 -8.08
N VAL A 7 -6.36 14.53 -9.22
CA VAL A 7 -6.68 13.16 -9.67
C VAL A 7 -5.42 12.36 -10.00
N LEU A 8 -4.41 12.99 -10.59
CA LEU A 8 -3.14 12.32 -10.88
C LEU A 8 -2.36 11.99 -9.59
N HIS A 9 -2.34 12.92 -8.63
CA HIS A 9 -1.71 12.70 -7.32
C HIS A 9 -2.34 11.50 -6.59
N ALA A 10 -3.67 11.47 -6.51
CA ALA A 10 -4.42 10.38 -5.88
C ALA A 10 -4.18 9.00 -6.54
N ARG A 11 -3.86 8.96 -7.84
CA ARG A 11 -3.52 7.69 -8.54
C ARG A 11 -2.16 7.15 -8.13
N TYR A 12 -1.17 8.02 -7.93
CA TYR A 12 0.15 7.60 -7.43
C TYR A 12 0.06 7.18 -5.96
N GLU A 13 -0.77 7.87 -5.17
CA GLU A 13 -1.06 7.48 -3.79
C GLU A 13 -1.63 6.08 -3.69
N LEU A 14 -2.70 5.82 -4.45
CA LEU A 14 -3.33 4.51 -4.46
C LEU A 14 -2.35 3.40 -4.90
N GLN A 15 -1.50 3.67 -5.91
CA GLN A 15 -0.54 2.70 -6.41
C GLN A 15 0.45 2.27 -5.33
N TYR A 16 1.07 3.21 -4.60
CA TYR A 16 2.06 2.84 -3.60
C TYR A 16 1.41 2.17 -2.38
N VAL A 17 0.19 2.56 -1.99
CA VAL A 17 -0.54 1.94 -0.87
C VAL A 17 -0.83 0.47 -1.18
N LEU A 18 -1.25 0.16 -2.40
CA LEU A 18 -1.53 -1.21 -2.82
C LEU A 18 -0.25 -2.07 -2.86
N TYR A 19 0.87 -1.52 -3.32
CA TYR A 19 2.15 -2.24 -3.30
C TYR A 19 2.65 -2.50 -1.88
N LEU A 20 2.51 -1.53 -0.98
CA LEU A 20 2.86 -1.72 0.43
C LEU A 20 1.96 -2.75 1.11
N LEU A 21 0.66 -2.79 0.78
CA LEU A 21 -0.25 -3.82 1.27
C LEU A 21 0.17 -5.22 0.79
N ALA A 22 0.54 -5.36 -0.49
CA ALA A 22 1.02 -6.63 -1.03
C ALA A 22 2.32 -7.08 -0.33
N LEU A 23 3.27 -6.15 -0.13
CA LEU A 23 4.52 -6.42 0.59
C LEU A 23 4.26 -6.80 2.04
N HIS A 24 3.35 -6.10 2.73
CA HIS A 24 2.94 -6.41 4.11
C HIS A 24 2.43 -7.86 4.23
N ARG A 25 1.53 -8.28 3.34
CA ARG A 25 1.00 -9.65 3.32
C ARG A 25 2.07 -10.69 3.03
N LEU A 26 2.94 -10.41 2.07
CA LEU A 26 4.05 -11.31 1.71
C LEU A 26 4.98 -11.52 2.90
N LEU A 27 5.44 -10.44 3.54
CA LEU A 27 6.33 -10.51 4.69
C LEU A 27 5.67 -11.21 5.88
N LYS A 28 4.39 -10.91 6.17
CA LYS A 28 3.61 -11.60 7.20
C LYS A 28 3.52 -13.12 6.97
N SER A 29 3.43 -13.55 5.72
CA SER A 29 3.38 -14.99 5.38
C SER A 29 4.74 -15.70 5.42
N ARG A 30 5.84 -14.98 5.17
CA ARG A 30 7.17 -15.56 4.97
C ARG A 30 8.11 -15.39 6.15
N LEU A 31 7.91 -14.36 6.97
CA LEU A 31 8.80 -14.01 8.08
C LEU A 31 8.13 -14.31 9.43
N PRO A 32 8.58 -15.34 10.16
CA PRO A 32 8.15 -15.57 11.53
C PRO A 32 8.51 -14.37 12.42
N GLY A 33 7.56 -13.89 13.23
CA GLY A 33 7.78 -12.71 14.08
C GLY A 33 7.75 -11.37 13.35
N TYR A 34 7.10 -11.31 12.18
CA TYR A 34 6.94 -10.08 11.43
C TYR A 34 6.19 -8.99 12.22
N ASP A 35 6.90 -7.89 12.46
CA ASP A 35 6.37 -6.60 12.91
C ASP A 35 6.49 -5.55 11.79
N TYR A 36 5.39 -4.85 11.47
CA TYR A 36 5.35 -3.80 10.46
C TYR A 36 6.29 -2.65 10.79
N ASP A 37 6.30 -2.17 12.04
CA ASP A 37 7.06 -0.99 12.44
C ASP A 37 8.57 -1.26 12.46
N ARG A 38 8.95 -2.54 12.60
CA ARG A 38 10.34 -2.99 12.61
C ARG A 38 10.87 -3.42 11.24
N HIS A 39 10.03 -4.03 10.40
CA HIS A 39 10.48 -4.65 9.15
C HIS A 39 10.05 -3.88 7.90
N VAL A 40 9.18 -2.87 8.02
CA VAL A 40 8.77 -2.02 6.88
C VAL A 40 9.25 -0.58 7.12
N GLY A 41 10.24 -0.16 6.32
CA GLY A 41 10.80 1.19 6.36
C GLY A 41 9.96 2.27 5.65
N GLY A 42 8.89 1.88 4.95
CA GLY A 42 8.07 2.76 4.09
C GLY A 42 8.20 2.43 2.60
N ALA A 43 7.63 3.27 1.74
CA ALA A 43 7.80 3.22 0.29
C ALA A 43 8.76 4.32 -0.17
N ILE A 44 9.69 3.95 -1.06
CA ILE A 44 10.54 4.90 -1.78
C ILE A 44 9.99 5.01 -3.19
N TYR A 45 9.56 6.21 -3.57
CA TYR A 45 9.09 6.52 -4.90
C TYR A 45 10.13 7.37 -5.62
N ILE A 46 10.58 6.90 -6.78
CA ILE A 46 11.54 7.62 -7.62
C ILE A 46 10.81 8.13 -8.87
N PHE A 47 10.54 9.43 -8.90
CA PHE A 47 10.08 10.16 -10.07
C PHE A 47 11.23 10.34 -11.06
N LEU A 48 11.35 9.42 -12.00
CA LEU A 48 12.38 9.40 -13.06
C LEU A 48 12.35 10.61 -14.02
N ARG A 49 11.29 11.44 -14.00
CA ARG A 49 11.23 12.73 -14.73
C ARG A 49 11.58 13.94 -13.87
N GLY A 50 11.72 13.77 -12.55
CA GLY A 50 12.01 14.81 -11.57
C GLY A 50 13.45 14.80 -11.04
N VAL A 51 14.33 14.01 -11.65
CA VAL A 51 15.73 13.79 -11.21
C VAL A 51 16.56 15.09 -11.18
N PHE A 52 16.14 16.10 -11.95
CA PHE A 52 16.76 17.43 -11.97
C PHE A 52 16.06 18.47 -11.06
N GLY A 53 15.02 18.08 -10.31
CA GLY A 53 14.34 18.93 -9.33
C GLY A 53 14.99 18.90 -7.95
N ALA A 54 14.62 19.82 -7.05
CA ALA A 54 15.24 19.98 -5.72
C ALA A 54 15.14 18.74 -4.81
N SER A 55 14.15 17.86 -5.00
CA SER A 55 14.01 16.57 -4.31
C SER A 55 14.71 15.40 -5.01
N GLN A 56 15.39 15.65 -6.15
CA GLN A 56 15.98 14.65 -7.04
C GLN A 56 14.99 13.55 -7.49
N GLY A 57 13.69 13.87 -7.49
CA GLY A 57 12.63 12.92 -7.80
C GLY A 57 12.38 11.88 -6.70
N LEU A 58 12.98 12.03 -5.51
CA LEU A 58 12.78 11.11 -4.40
C LEU A 58 11.57 11.56 -3.54
N HIS A 59 10.54 10.73 -3.48
CA HIS A 59 9.43 10.87 -2.54
C HIS A 59 9.44 9.66 -1.61
N VAL A 60 9.72 9.90 -0.33
CA VAL A 60 9.70 8.85 0.70
C VAL A 60 8.46 9.07 1.54
N GLU A 61 7.59 8.07 1.57
CA GLU A 61 6.40 8.12 2.40
C GLU A 61 6.23 6.78 3.13
N ARG A 62 5.94 6.87 4.42
CA ARG A 62 5.62 5.71 5.25
C ARG A 62 4.15 5.80 5.65
N PRO A 63 3.25 5.14 4.93
CA PRO A 63 1.86 5.07 5.35
C PRO A 63 1.76 4.51 6.78
N PRO A 64 0.87 5.05 7.61
CA PRO A 64 0.71 4.56 8.98
C PRO A 64 0.25 3.10 8.95
N ARG A 65 0.80 2.29 9.86
CA ARG A 65 0.45 0.88 10.04
C ARG A 65 -1.06 0.63 10.03
N ALA A 66 -1.80 1.49 10.75
CA ALA A 66 -3.25 1.42 10.87
C ALA A 66 -3.98 1.46 9.50
N LEU A 67 -3.47 2.22 8.53
CA LEU A 67 -4.03 2.25 7.18
C LEU A 67 -3.85 0.89 6.48
N ILE A 68 -2.65 0.33 6.56
CA ILE A 68 -2.33 -0.95 5.93
C ILE A 68 -3.11 -2.11 6.56
N GLU A 69 -3.23 -2.14 7.89
CA GLU A 69 -4.03 -3.14 8.61
C GLU A 69 -5.53 -3.02 8.31
N ALA A 70 -6.06 -1.79 8.23
CA ALA A 70 -7.45 -1.56 7.87
C ALA A 70 -7.75 -2.04 6.44
N LEU A 71 -6.85 -1.76 5.49
CA LEU A 71 -6.96 -2.26 4.13
C LEU A 71 -6.83 -3.79 4.08
N ASP A 72 -5.88 -4.38 4.81
CA ASP A 72 -5.73 -5.84 4.90
C ASP A 72 -7.04 -6.50 5.36
N ALA A 73 -7.66 -5.97 6.41
CA ALA A 73 -8.94 -6.45 6.92
C ALA A 73 -10.09 -6.31 5.91
N LEU A 74 -10.17 -5.18 5.20
CA LEU A 74 -11.18 -4.95 4.15
C LEU A 74 -11.06 -5.97 3.02
N PHE A 75 -9.84 -6.21 2.53
CA PHE A 75 -9.59 -7.20 1.48
C PHE A 75 -9.78 -8.65 1.97
N ALA A 76 -9.48 -8.94 3.24
CA ALA A 76 -9.72 -10.26 3.83
C ALA A 76 -11.22 -10.57 3.94
N ARG A 77 -12.07 -9.59 4.30
CA ARG A 77 -13.54 -9.77 4.35
C ARG A 77 -14.17 -10.05 2.99
N ARG A 78 -13.62 -9.47 1.91
CA ARG A 78 -14.16 -9.64 0.55
C ARG A 78 -13.67 -10.90 -0.15
N GLY A 79 -12.56 -11.49 0.29
CA GLY A 79 -12.05 -12.77 -0.22
C GLY A 79 -12.67 -14.02 0.40
N GLY A 80 -13.48 -13.88 1.47
CA GLY A 80 -14.15 -14.98 2.17
C GLY A 80 -15.67 -15.04 1.99
N GLY A 81 -16.23 -14.20 1.12
CA GLY A 81 -17.68 -14.12 0.89
C GLY A 81 -18.12 -14.95 -0.30
N GLU A 82 -18.07 -16.29 -0.18
CA GLU A 82 -18.88 -17.26 -0.95
C GLU A 82 -18.63 -18.69 -0.43
N MET A 83 -19.08 -18.97 0.80
CA MET A 83 -19.44 -20.32 1.25
C MET A 83 -20.46 -20.19 2.40
N THR A 84 -21.61 -19.59 2.12
CA THR A 84 -22.80 -19.81 2.95
C THR A 84 -23.51 -21.01 2.35
N GLY A 85 -23.48 -22.12 3.10
CA GLY A 85 -23.93 -23.42 2.65
C GLY A 85 -25.38 -23.46 2.19
N GLU A 86 -25.62 -24.31 1.20
CA GLU A 86 -26.89 -24.99 1.03
C GLU A 86 -26.63 -26.46 1.35
N GLN A 87 -26.90 -26.82 2.61
CA GLN A 87 -27.22 -28.20 2.96
C GLN A 87 -28.66 -28.46 2.51
N ARG A 88 -28.81 -29.28 1.47
CA ARG A 88 -29.92 -30.22 1.32
C ARG A 88 -29.51 -31.36 0.41
#